data_AF-A0A838S4I9-F1
#
_entry.id   AF-A0A838S4I9-F1
#
_cell.length_a   1.000
_cell.length_b   1.000
_cell.length_c   1.000
_cell.angle_alpha   90.00
_cell.angle_beta   90.00
_cell.angle_gamma   90.00
#
_symmetry.space_group_name_H-M   'P 1'
#
loop_
_entity.id
_entity.type
_entity.pdbx_description
1 polymer ?
#
loop_
_entity_poly.entity_id
_entity_poly.type
_entity_poly.pdbx_seq_one_letter_code
_entity_poly.pdbx_strand_id
1 'polypeptide(L)'
;MYGSGIPQPDADAVAQLKAAKPAFEKAWEAWDRERDAPLDGYRAARDIWVQVVLRDVLGWAAAYGPATGAAVRSPDHAVAVTATGALTHGDVTGALVLVVDPVDSLRDPLTDGWATSPVDRMEELLRAASVPIGVVTDGRWWAIVSARPETMVASGIVDAQTWVEEPPTRNAFVELLSRRRLVAGRAEDRLTEMFKDSVAVAEEITEALGVQVRRAVELLVQALSEAALDARDRGEPDPLPAARSQVYEAAVTVMMRVVFLLFAEERGLLPQGRLFAAGYGISAELDALDGRALREGSEALDATHLTWHRLLATSLALYRGASFEDLRLPSYGGSLFDPDRFGFLTARGERGPLAATVSDRVLLEVLRAVQVAQLKGQPARRISFRDIDVEQIGYIYEGLLGYSCADVDEVTVGLIGKPGEEPELTLAELEALAERYPDPAKRADAILAAVKASQPAASPVSKSALTKAIRTNDDIKDADRALRAVTTAPGLRERLQPFVGIIRRDLRDRPLV
;
A
#
# COMPACT_ATOMS: atom_id res chain seq x y z
N MET A 1 18.64 -18.04 2.76
CA MET A 1 18.18 -18.29 1.38
C MET A 1 19.35 -18.89 0.58
N TYR A 2 19.12 -19.92 -0.24
CA TYR A 2 20.21 -20.62 -0.95
C TYR A 2 21.06 -19.65 -1.77
N GLY A 3 22.39 -19.70 -1.60
CA GLY A 3 23.33 -18.96 -2.47
C GLY A 3 23.32 -19.42 -3.94
N SER A 4 22.47 -20.39 -4.31
CA SER A 4 22.43 -21.08 -5.59
C SER A 4 21.04 -21.10 -6.28
N GLY A 5 20.07 -20.30 -5.81
CA GLY A 5 18.71 -20.27 -6.39
C GLY A 5 17.77 -21.37 -5.88
N ILE A 6 16.48 -21.29 -6.24
CA ILE A 6 15.46 -22.29 -5.88
C ILE A 6 15.76 -23.61 -6.62
N PRO A 7 15.80 -24.76 -5.92
CA PRO A 7 16.07 -26.04 -6.54
C PRO A 7 15.01 -26.42 -7.58
N GLN A 8 15.42 -27.13 -8.62
CA GLN A 8 14.45 -27.69 -9.57
C GLN A 8 13.76 -28.92 -8.97
N PRO A 9 12.43 -29.07 -9.16
CA PRO A 9 11.72 -30.31 -8.87
C PRO A 9 12.32 -31.50 -9.62
N ASP A 10 12.05 -32.70 -9.12
CA ASP A 10 12.46 -33.94 -9.77
C ASP A 10 11.91 -34.04 -11.21
N ALA A 11 12.69 -34.64 -12.11
CA ALA A 11 12.34 -34.73 -13.53
C ALA A 11 11.05 -35.52 -13.75
N ASP A 12 10.85 -36.58 -12.95
CA ASP A 12 9.64 -37.41 -12.98
C ASP A 12 8.41 -36.62 -12.49
N ALA A 13 8.55 -35.80 -11.46
CA ALA A 13 7.49 -34.89 -10.98
C ALA A 13 7.08 -33.88 -12.06
N VAL A 14 8.05 -33.29 -12.79
CA VAL A 14 7.76 -32.39 -13.92
C VAL A 14 7.09 -33.14 -15.07
N ALA A 15 7.48 -34.37 -15.35
CA ALA A 15 6.88 -35.19 -16.40
C ALA A 15 5.42 -35.55 -16.09
N GLN A 16 5.12 -35.94 -14.85
CA GLN A 16 3.75 -36.24 -14.40
C GLN A 16 2.86 -35.01 -14.44
N LEU A 17 3.38 -33.85 -14.01
CA LEU A 17 2.67 -32.57 -14.11
C LEU A 17 2.28 -32.27 -15.56
N LYS A 18 3.23 -32.40 -16.51
CA LYS A 18 2.98 -32.17 -17.93
C LYS A 18 2.00 -33.18 -18.53
N ALA A 19 1.98 -34.42 -18.05
CA ALA A 19 1.09 -35.46 -18.53
C ALA A 19 -0.37 -35.26 -18.05
N ALA A 20 -0.56 -34.80 -16.81
CA ALA A 20 -1.89 -34.63 -16.23
C ALA A 20 -2.57 -33.31 -16.62
N LYS A 21 -1.78 -32.23 -16.83
CA LYS A 21 -2.28 -30.88 -17.10
C LYS A 21 -3.26 -30.77 -18.30
N PRO A 22 -3.04 -31.41 -19.47
CA PRO A 22 -3.93 -31.24 -20.63
C PRO A 22 -5.38 -31.70 -20.39
N ALA A 23 -5.59 -32.74 -19.56
CA ALA A 23 -6.93 -33.21 -19.26
C ALA A 23 -7.70 -32.21 -18.38
N PHE A 24 -7.02 -31.58 -17.43
CA PHE A 24 -7.60 -30.51 -16.60
C PHE A 24 -7.84 -29.25 -17.41
N GLU A 25 -6.89 -28.81 -18.23
CA GLU A 25 -7.05 -27.62 -19.08
C GLU A 25 -8.27 -27.73 -19.99
N LYS A 26 -8.48 -28.89 -20.62
CA LYS A 26 -9.66 -29.15 -21.44
C LYS A 26 -10.96 -29.01 -20.64
N ALA A 27 -10.99 -29.48 -19.40
CA ALA A 27 -12.17 -29.38 -18.54
C ALA A 27 -12.39 -27.94 -18.07
N TRP A 28 -11.32 -27.21 -17.75
CA TRP A 28 -11.36 -25.80 -17.39
C TRP A 28 -11.84 -24.93 -18.57
N GLU A 29 -11.33 -25.14 -19.78
CA GLU A 29 -11.77 -24.43 -21.00
C GLU A 29 -13.22 -24.74 -21.38
N ALA A 30 -13.72 -25.95 -21.07
CA ALA A 30 -15.12 -26.28 -21.26
C ALA A 30 -16.01 -25.51 -20.28
N TRP A 31 -15.61 -25.45 -19.01
CA TRP A 31 -16.31 -24.68 -17.99
C TRP A 31 -16.27 -23.17 -18.25
N ASP A 32 -15.11 -22.60 -18.62
CA ASP A 32 -14.98 -21.16 -18.83
C ASP A 32 -15.81 -20.67 -20.03
N ARG A 33 -16.03 -21.53 -21.03
CA ARG A 33 -16.92 -21.24 -22.16
C ARG A 33 -18.41 -21.28 -21.81
N GLU A 34 -18.81 -22.11 -20.84
CA GLU A 34 -20.21 -22.31 -20.45
C GLU A 34 -20.30 -22.44 -18.92
N ARG A 35 -20.22 -21.29 -18.23
CA ARG A 35 -20.09 -21.23 -16.77
C ARG A 35 -21.30 -21.79 -16.00
N ASP A 36 -22.45 -21.90 -16.64
CA ASP A 36 -23.69 -22.46 -16.08
C ASP A 36 -23.79 -23.99 -16.26
N ALA A 37 -22.83 -24.63 -16.93
CA ALA A 37 -22.84 -26.06 -17.16
C ALA A 37 -22.64 -26.87 -15.85
N PRO A 38 -23.17 -28.11 -15.76
CA PRO A 38 -22.93 -28.98 -14.62
C PRO A 38 -21.44 -29.20 -14.34
N LEU A 39 -21.04 -29.03 -13.08
CA LEU A 39 -19.63 -29.07 -12.67
C LEU A 39 -19.03 -30.49 -12.58
N ASP A 40 -19.79 -31.55 -12.82
CA ASP A 40 -19.34 -32.93 -12.61
C ASP A 40 -18.08 -33.27 -13.42
N GLY A 41 -18.04 -32.86 -14.69
CA GLY A 41 -16.88 -33.07 -15.56
C GLY A 41 -15.65 -32.27 -15.11
N TYR A 42 -15.87 -31.03 -14.67
CA TYR A 42 -14.82 -30.17 -14.11
C TYR A 42 -14.26 -30.76 -12.82
N ARG A 43 -15.13 -31.10 -11.86
CA ARG A 43 -14.76 -31.66 -10.56
C ARG A 43 -13.98 -32.97 -10.72
N ALA A 44 -14.42 -33.86 -11.61
CA ALA A 44 -13.70 -35.11 -11.87
C ALA A 44 -12.27 -34.87 -12.40
N ALA A 45 -12.11 -33.98 -13.38
CA ALA A 45 -10.80 -33.64 -13.93
C ALA A 45 -9.92 -32.89 -12.93
N ARG A 46 -10.49 -31.92 -12.20
CA ARG A 46 -9.85 -31.17 -11.10
C ARG A 46 -9.32 -32.13 -10.04
N ASP A 47 -10.15 -33.04 -9.56
CA ASP A 47 -9.77 -33.91 -8.45
C ASP A 47 -8.63 -34.85 -8.85
N ILE A 48 -8.64 -35.39 -10.08
CA ILE A 48 -7.51 -36.16 -10.63
C ILE A 48 -6.24 -35.29 -10.69
N TRP A 49 -6.36 -34.08 -11.25
CA TRP A 49 -5.25 -33.14 -11.37
C TRP A 49 -4.65 -32.76 -10.00
N VAL A 50 -5.48 -32.35 -9.06
CA VAL A 50 -5.08 -31.99 -7.69
C VAL A 50 -4.38 -33.17 -7.00
N GLN A 51 -4.86 -34.40 -7.18
CA GLN A 51 -4.22 -35.58 -6.62
C GLN A 51 -2.81 -35.81 -7.20
N VAL A 52 -2.63 -35.66 -8.52
CA VAL A 52 -1.29 -35.78 -9.15
C VAL A 52 -0.35 -34.70 -8.61
N VAL A 53 -0.81 -33.45 -8.52
CA VAL A 53 0.02 -32.35 -7.99
C VAL A 53 0.42 -32.63 -6.54
N LEU A 54 -0.53 -32.92 -5.66
CA LEU A 54 -0.24 -33.11 -4.24
C LEU A 54 0.61 -34.37 -3.99
N ARG A 55 0.26 -35.50 -4.59
CA ARG A 55 0.90 -36.78 -4.27
C ARG A 55 2.23 -36.94 -4.97
N ASP A 56 2.28 -36.64 -6.26
CA ASP A 56 3.41 -37.00 -7.11
C ASP A 56 4.33 -35.80 -7.36
N VAL A 57 3.79 -34.60 -7.57
CA VAL A 57 4.61 -33.40 -7.80
C VAL A 57 5.18 -32.81 -6.52
N LEU A 58 4.36 -32.64 -5.47
CA LEU A 58 4.82 -32.18 -4.15
C LEU A 58 5.45 -33.30 -3.31
N GLY A 59 5.31 -34.56 -3.77
CA GLY A 59 5.86 -35.75 -3.12
C GLY A 59 5.14 -36.11 -1.81
N TRP A 60 3.86 -35.76 -1.64
CA TRP A 60 3.11 -36.07 -0.42
C TRP A 60 2.62 -37.52 -0.36
N ALA A 61 2.49 -38.21 -1.50
CA ALA A 61 2.16 -39.63 -1.67
C ALA A 61 1.40 -40.29 -0.49
N ALA A 62 2.08 -41.16 0.28
CA ALA A 62 1.50 -41.92 1.39
C ALA A 62 1.22 -41.09 2.67
N ALA A 63 1.74 -39.87 2.74
CA ALA A 63 1.53 -38.93 3.84
C ALA A 63 0.29 -38.04 3.65
N TYR A 64 -0.31 -38.05 2.44
CA TYR A 64 -1.53 -37.31 2.13
C TYR A 64 -2.76 -38.22 2.21
N GLY A 65 -3.78 -37.78 2.93
CA GLY A 65 -5.04 -38.48 3.12
C GLY A 65 -6.18 -37.54 3.49
N PRO A 66 -7.38 -38.07 3.78
CA PRO A 66 -8.51 -37.27 4.23
C PRO A 66 -8.17 -36.54 5.55
N ALA A 67 -8.57 -35.28 5.66
CA ALA A 67 -8.39 -34.52 6.90
C ALA A 67 -9.38 -35.02 7.97
N THR A 68 -8.93 -35.01 9.23
CA THR A 68 -9.77 -35.27 10.40
C THR A 68 -9.71 -34.07 11.34
N GLY A 69 -10.84 -33.70 11.95
CA GLY A 69 -10.81 -32.94 13.21
C GLY A 69 -11.06 -31.43 13.20
N ALA A 70 -11.43 -30.78 12.09
CA ALA A 70 -11.91 -29.38 12.15
C ALA A 70 -12.95 -29.07 11.07
N ALA A 71 -14.05 -28.42 11.49
CA ALA A 71 -15.06 -27.84 10.62
C ALA A 71 -15.32 -26.40 11.07
N VAL A 72 -15.32 -25.47 10.12
CA VAL A 72 -15.70 -24.07 10.35
C VAL A 72 -17.09 -23.84 9.78
N ARG A 73 -17.80 -22.85 10.33
CA ARG A 73 -19.19 -22.58 9.98
C ARG A 73 -19.38 -21.10 9.77
N SER A 74 -20.28 -20.75 8.86
CA SER A 74 -20.76 -19.38 8.71
C SER A 74 -21.36 -18.87 10.03
N PRO A 75 -21.42 -17.53 10.25
CA PRO A 75 -21.98 -16.95 11.47
C PRO A 75 -23.43 -17.37 11.79
N ASP A 76 -24.22 -17.66 10.75
CA ASP A 76 -25.60 -18.16 10.85
C ASP A 76 -25.68 -19.70 10.91
N HIS A 77 -24.54 -20.39 10.90
CA HIS A 77 -24.37 -21.84 10.86
C HIS A 77 -25.00 -22.55 9.65
N ALA A 78 -25.40 -21.83 8.61
CA ALA A 78 -26.02 -22.39 7.40
C ALA A 78 -25.01 -23.13 6.51
N VAL A 79 -23.76 -22.64 6.45
CA VAL A 79 -22.68 -23.22 5.65
C VAL A 79 -21.63 -23.81 6.60
N ALA A 80 -21.14 -25.02 6.28
CA ALA A 80 -20.05 -25.66 7.00
C ALA A 80 -18.98 -26.13 6.02
N VAL A 81 -17.72 -25.86 6.35
CA VAL A 81 -16.57 -26.22 5.52
C VAL A 81 -15.61 -27.06 6.33
N THR A 82 -15.12 -28.14 5.73
CA THR A 82 -14.08 -29.02 6.26
C THR A 82 -12.95 -29.12 5.26
N ALA A 83 -11.71 -29.27 5.73
CA ALA A 83 -10.59 -29.56 4.84
C ALA A 83 -10.83 -30.86 4.05
N THR A 84 -10.53 -30.82 2.75
CA THR A 84 -10.65 -31.96 1.83
C THR A 84 -9.56 -33.01 2.08
N GLY A 85 -8.38 -32.58 2.54
CA GLY A 85 -7.26 -33.46 2.81
C GLY A 85 -6.24 -32.86 3.77
N ALA A 86 -5.32 -33.68 4.25
CA ALA A 86 -4.25 -33.27 5.16
C ALA A 86 -2.95 -34.00 4.84
N LEU A 87 -1.83 -33.29 4.95
CA LEU A 87 -0.49 -33.87 4.99
C LEU A 87 -0.15 -34.20 6.45
N THR A 88 0.11 -35.47 6.73
CA THR A 88 0.40 -35.96 8.07
C THR A 88 1.77 -36.64 8.15
N HIS A 89 2.46 -36.48 9.27
CA HIS A 89 3.69 -37.18 9.58
C HIS A 89 3.71 -37.61 11.04
N GLY A 90 3.42 -38.89 11.31
CA GLY A 90 3.11 -39.34 12.66
C GLY A 90 1.84 -38.66 13.16
N ASP A 91 1.88 -38.12 14.38
CA ASP A 91 0.76 -37.40 14.99
C ASP A 91 0.68 -35.92 14.57
N VAL A 92 1.61 -35.43 13.73
CA VAL A 92 1.69 -34.03 13.32
C VAL A 92 1.01 -33.83 11.97
N THR A 93 0.03 -32.92 11.93
CA THR A 93 -0.52 -32.40 10.67
C THR A 93 0.32 -31.21 10.21
N GLY A 94 0.97 -31.35 9.06
CA GLY A 94 1.85 -30.32 8.50
C GLY A 94 1.16 -29.31 7.59
N ALA A 95 0.10 -29.74 6.92
CA ALA A 95 -0.72 -28.85 6.10
C ALA A 95 -2.14 -29.38 5.93
N LEU A 96 -3.12 -28.48 5.84
CA LEU A 96 -4.48 -28.78 5.39
C LEU A 96 -4.65 -28.44 3.91
N VAL A 97 -5.57 -29.13 3.24
CA VAL A 97 -5.95 -28.86 1.85
C VAL A 97 -7.45 -28.61 1.78
N LEU A 98 -7.85 -27.52 1.13
CA LEU A 98 -9.24 -27.20 0.80
C LEU A 98 -9.39 -27.13 -0.71
N VAL A 99 -10.14 -28.07 -1.28
CA VAL A 99 -10.49 -28.07 -2.70
C VAL A 99 -11.87 -27.45 -2.86
N VAL A 100 -11.97 -26.39 -3.65
CA VAL A 100 -13.21 -25.63 -3.89
C VAL A 100 -13.67 -25.75 -5.35
N ASP A 101 -14.92 -25.38 -5.61
CA ASP A 101 -15.45 -25.22 -6.96
C ASP A 101 -14.78 -24.05 -7.69
N PRO A 102 -14.84 -24.01 -9.04
CA PRO A 102 -14.11 -23.02 -9.83
C PRO A 102 -14.49 -21.59 -9.47
N VAL A 103 -13.48 -20.74 -9.32
CA VAL A 103 -13.64 -19.32 -8.99
C VAL A 103 -12.80 -18.44 -9.91
N ASP A 104 -13.22 -17.19 -10.09
CA ASP A 104 -12.38 -16.19 -10.77
C ASP A 104 -11.14 -15.84 -9.91
N SER A 105 -11.27 -15.85 -8.58
CA SER A 105 -10.22 -15.55 -7.62
C SER A 105 -10.47 -16.26 -6.29
N LEU A 106 -9.41 -16.84 -5.69
CA LEU A 106 -9.48 -17.43 -4.34
C LEU A 106 -9.55 -16.39 -3.21
N ARG A 107 -9.41 -15.09 -3.53
CA ARG A 107 -9.57 -13.98 -2.57
C ARG A 107 -10.97 -13.36 -2.61
N ASP A 108 -11.81 -13.77 -3.55
CA ASP A 108 -13.13 -13.17 -3.70
C ASP A 108 -14.15 -13.93 -2.83
N PRO A 109 -15.13 -13.23 -2.21
CA PRO A 109 -16.20 -13.88 -1.47
C PRO A 109 -17.00 -14.85 -2.34
N LEU A 110 -17.34 -16.01 -1.78
CA LEU A 110 -18.22 -16.97 -2.47
C LEU A 110 -19.70 -16.54 -2.40
N THR A 111 -20.51 -17.07 -3.32
CA THR A 111 -21.95 -16.80 -3.43
C THR A 111 -22.83 -17.87 -2.78
N ASP A 112 -22.26 -18.72 -1.92
CA ASP A 112 -22.93 -19.86 -1.28
C ASP A 112 -23.68 -19.50 0.03
N GLY A 113 -23.87 -18.20 0.28
CA GLY A 113 -24.50 -17.68 1.50
C GLY A 113 -23.52 -17.35 2.63
N TRP A 114 -22.24 -17.72 2.50
CA TRP A 114 -21.20 -17.26 3.41
C TRP A 114 -20.20 -16.36 2.67
N ALA A 115 -20.37 -15.04 2.82
CA ALA A 115 -19.61 -13.99 2.13
C ALA A 115 -18.14 -13.86 2.61
N THR A 116 -17.40 -14.96 2.53
CA THR A 116 -16.03 -15.12 2.97
C THR A 116 -15.27 -15.88 1.88
N SER A 117 -14.03 -15.46 1.59
CA SER A 117 -13.24 -16.03 0.49
C SER A 117 -12.74 -17.45 0.82
N PRO A 118 -12.37 -18.26 -0.19
CA PRO A 118 -11.70 -19.55 0.04
C PRO A 118 -10.43 -19.45 0.92
N VAL A 119 -9.65 -18.38 0.77
CA VAL A 119 -8.44 -18.14 1.59
C VAL A 119 -8.81 -17.89 3.06
N ASP A 120 -9.81 -17.06 3.33
CA ASP A 120 -10.23 -16.72 4.70
C ASP A 120 -10.87 -17.94 5.39
N ARG A 121 -11.63 -18.75 4.65
CA ARG A 121 -12.17 -20.02 5.17
C ARG A 121 -11.05 -20.99 5.55
N MET A 122 -9.96 -21.01 4.78
CA MET A 122 -8.78 -21.78 5.14
C MET A 122 -8.09 -21.20 6.38
N GLU A 123 -7.95 -19.88 6.51
CA GLU A 123 -7.48 -19.27 7.75
C GLU A 123 -8.28 -19.76 8.97
N GLU A 124 -9.61 -19.71 8.91
CA GLU A 124 -10.45 -20.16 10.02
C GLU A 124 -10.22 -21.65 10.32
N LEU A 125 -10.09 -22.49 9.28
CA LEU A 125 -9.79 -23.92 9.44
C LEU A 125 -8.43 -24.15 10.10
N LEU A 126 -7.41 -23.41 9.68
CA LEU A 126 -6.05 -23.51 10.23
C LEU A 126 -6.03 -23.13 11.71
N ARG A 127 -6.72 -22.03 12.09
CA ARG A 127 -6.87 -21.63 13.49
C ARG A 127 -7.64 -22.68 14.30
N ALA A 128 -8.76 -23.18 13.78
CA ALA A 128 -9.57 -24.19 14.46
C ALA A 128 -8.83 -25.52 14.65
N ALA A 129 -8.05 -25.95 13.65
CA ALA A 129 -7.26 -27.17 13.69
C ALA A 129 -5.90 -27.01 14.40
N SER A 130 -5.50 -25.78 14.73
CA SER A 130 -4.14 -25.45 15.21
C SER A 130 -3.04 -25.95 14.26
N VAL A 131 -3.28 -25.87 12.95
CA VAL A 131 -2.33 -26.23 11.88
C VAL A 131 -1.85 -24.94 11.23
N PRO A 132 -0.54 -24.74 11.03
CA PRO A 132 -0.05 -23.43 10.61
C PRO A 132 -0.14 -23.15 9.10
N ILE A 133 -0.21 -24.18 8.26
CA ILE A 133 -0.15 -24.06 6.80
C ILE A 133 -1.36 -24.72 6.15
N GLY A 134 -1.96 -24.06 5.17
CA GLY A 134 -3.05 -24.55 4.35
C GLY A 134 -2.77 -24.37 2.85
N VAL A 135 -3.35 -25.23 2.04
CA VAL A 135 -3.39 -25.10 0.57
C VAL A 135 -4.84 -25.01 0.13
N VAL A 136 -5.20 -23.97 -0.62
CA VAL A 136 -6.54 -23.80 -1.20
C VAL A 136 -6.43 -23.89 -2.71
N THR A 137 -7.31 -24.65 -3.36
CA THR A 137 -7.29 -24.73 -4.82
C THR A 137 -8.66 -25.05 -5.42
N ASP A 138 -8.94 -24.47 -6.58
CA ASP A 138 -10.01 -24.92 -7.47
C ASP A 138 -9.48 -25.82 -8.60
N GLY A 139 -8.18 -26.11 -8.62
CA GLY A 139 -7.45 -26.78 -9.68
C GLY A 139 -6.59 -25.83 -10.51
N ARG A 140 -7.09 -24.64 -10.84
CA ARG A 140 -6.36 -23.61 -11.59
C ARG A 140 -5.57 -22.74 -10.62
N TRP A 141 -6.26 -22.11 -9.68
CA TRP A 141 -5.66 -21.25 -8.69
C TRP A 141 -5.17 -22.11 -7.53
N TRP A 142 -3.95 -21.82 -7.05
CA TRP A 142 -3.37 -22.49 -5.88
C TRP A 142 -2.88 -21.46 -4.90
N ALA A 143 -3.52 -21.40 -3.73
CA ALA A 143 -3.11 -20.55 -2.62
C ALA A 143 -2.32 -21.35 -1.58
N ILE A 144 -1.22 -20.79 -1.08
CA ILE A 144 -0.59 -21.19 0.17
C ILE A 144 -1.05 -20.20 1.23
N VAL A 145 -1.65 -20.68 2.30
CA VAL A 145 -2.14 -19.88 3.44
C VAL A 145 -1.33 -20.23 4.68
N SER A 146 -0.84 -19.23 5.39
CA SER A 146 -0.13 -19.39 6.66
C SER A 146 -0.86 -18.63 7.75
N ALA A 147 -1.37 -19.35 8.74
CA ALA A 147 -2.05 -18.77 9.90
C ALA A 147 -1.39 -19.28 11.19
N ARG A 148 -0.52 -18.46 11.78
CA ARG A 148 0.06 -18.74 13.10
C ARG A 148 -0.71 -17.99 14.20
N PRO A 149 -0.65 -18.48 15.45
CA PRO A 149 -1.04 -17.69 16.60
C PRO A 149 -0.24 -16.38 16.64
N GLU A 150 -0.93 -15.28 16.93
CA GLU A 150 -0.34 -13.94 17.17
C GLU A 150 0.42 -13.29 15.99
N THR A 151 0.30 -13.82 14.77
CA THR A 151 0.80 -13.14 13.56
C THR A 151 -0.34 -12.85 12.59
N MET A 152 -0.16 -11.85 11.73
CA MET A 152 -1.03 -11.67 10.57
C MET A 152 -1.02 -12.93 9.70
N VAL A 153 -2.16 -13.22 9.07
CA VAL A 153 -2.24 -14.27 8.06
C VAL A 153 -1.53 -13.81 6.80
N ALA A 154 -0.84 -14.76 6.16
CA ALA A 154 -0.20 -14.53 4.88
C ALA A 154 -0.75 -15.51 3.87
N SER A 155 -1.03 -15.03 2.65
CA SER A 155 -1.42 -15.89 1.54
C SER A 155 -0.65 -15.54 0.27
N GLY A 156 -0.28 -16.55 -0.52
CA GLY A 156 0.30 -16.36 -1.85
C GLY A 156 -0.41 -17.26 -2.86
N ILE A 157 -0.81 -16.71 -4.01
CA ILE A 157 -1.60 -17.40 -5.04
C ILE A 157 -0.79 -17.52 -6.32
N VAL A 158 -0.83 -18.70 -6.94
CA VAL A 158 -0.22 -18.96 -8.26
C VAL A 158 -1.25 -19.55 -9.22
N ASP A 159 -1.07 -19.27 -10.51
CA ASP A 159 -1.87 -19.85 -11.60
C ASP A 159 -1.20 -21.11 -12.13
N ALA A 160 -1.86 -22.26 -12.04
CA ALA A 160 -1.34 -23.52 -12.57
C ALA A 160 -1.29 -23.54 -14.12
N GLN A 161 -2.06 -22.67 -14.79
CA GLN A 161 -2.01 -22.54 -16.25
C GLN A 161 -0.65 -22.08 -16.76
N THR A 162 0.15 -21.36 -15.96
CA THR A 162 1.47 -20.87 -16.39
C THR A 162 2.62 -21.78 -15.96
N TRP A 163 2.40 -22.86 -15.20
CA TRP A 163 3.50 -23.66 -14.61
C TRP A 163 4.42 -24.38 -15.62
N VAL A 164 4.04 -24.49 -16.90
CA VAL A 164 4.90 -25.06 -17.95
C VAL A 164 5.80 -23.98 -18.54
N GLU A 165 5.23 -22.79 -18.72
CA GLU A 165 5.80 -21.58 -19.32
C GLU A 165 6.65 -20.77 -18.33
N GLU A 166 6.30 -20.85 -17.04
CA GLU A 166 6.97 -20.19 -15.91
C GLU A 166 7.58 -21.19 -14.92
N PRO A 167 8.67 -21.90 -15.29
CA PRO A 167 9.38 -22.80 -14.37
C PRO A 167 9.77 -22.19 -13.02
N PRO A 168 10.18 -20.90 -12.90
CA PRO A 168 10.53 -20.32 -11.60
C PRO A 168 9.37 -20.32 -10.60
N THR A 169 8.18 -19.90 -11.02
CA THR A 169 6.95 -19.87 -10.19
C THR A 169 6.59 -21.28 -9.73
N ARG A 170 6.57 -22.25 -10.66
CA ARG A 170 6.33 -23.66 -10.35
C ARG A 170 7.36 -24.22 -9.36
N ASN A 171 8.64 -23.99 -9.60
CA ASN A 171 9.71 -24.52 -8.75
C ASN A 171 9.63 -23.94 -7.33
N ALA A 172 9.31 -22.64 -7.20
CA ALA A 172 9.07 -22.00 -5.91
C ALA A 172 7.92 -22.67 -5.16
N PHE A 173 6.77 -22.85 -5.84
CA PHE A 173 5.59 -23.48 -5.27
C PHE A 173 5.88 -24.91 -4.78
N VAL A 174 6.54 -25.73 -5.59
CA VAL A 174 6.90 -27.11 -5.23
C VAL A 174 7.88 -27.16 -4.06
N GLU A 175 8.90 -26.31 -4.06
CA GLU A 175 9.88 -26.25 -2.96
C GLU A 175 9.22 -25.85 -1.64
N LEU A 176 8.39 -24.79 -1.64
CA LEU A 176 7.70 -24.28 -0.45
C LEU A 176 6.77 -25.32 0.18
N LEU A 177 6.05 -26.08 -0.65
CA LEU A 177 5.13 -27.12 -0.19
C LEU A 177 5.76 -28.52 -0.12
N SER A 178 7.07 -28.64 -0.30
CA SER A 178 7.74 -29.94 -0.15
C SER A 178 7.61 -30.46 1.29
N ARG A 179 7.61 -31.79 1.46
CA ARG A 179 7.59 -32.42 2.80
C ARG A 179 8.71 -31.90 3.71
N ARG A 180 9.86 -31.55 3.13
CA ARG A 180 11.01 -30.97 3.83
C ARG A 180 10.70 -29.62 4.47
N ARG A 181 9.87 -28.81 3.84
CA ARG A 181 9.49 -27.48 4.35
C ARG A 181 8.29 -27.51 5.29
N LEU A 182 7.41 -28.51 5.15
CA LEU A 182 6.18 -28.59 5.95
C LEU A 182 6.33 -29.41 7.23
N VAL A 183 6.94 -30.60 7.16
CA VAL A 183 6.96 -31.56 8.29
C VAL A 183 8.35 -32.07 8.66
N ALA A 184 9.30 -32.05 7.73
CA ALA A 184 10.66 -32.53 7.94
C ALA A 184 11.67 -31.38 8.06
N GLY A 185 12.98 -31.68 8.02
CA GLY A 185 14.04 -30.67 8.08
C GLY A 185 14.22 -30.00 9.45
N ARG A 186 15.17 -29.05 9.50
CA ARG A 186 15.42 -28.21 10.68
C ARG A 186 14.25 -27.23 10.85
N ALA A 187 13.90 -26.89 12.08
CA ALA A 187 12.76 -26.02 12.37
C ALA A 187 12.87 -24.64 11.66
N GLU A 188 14.07 -24.05 11.66
CA GLU A 188 14.39 -22.78 10.98
C GLU A 188 14.20 -22.82 9.45
N ASP A 189 14.30 -23.99 8.84
CA ASP A 189 14.11 -24.19 7.40
C ASP A 189 12.65 -24.48 7.03
N ARG A 190 11.74 -24.58 8.02
CA ARG A 190 10.33 -24.87 7.76
C ARG A 190 9.62 -23.64 7.23
N LEU A 191 8.67 -23.88 6.33
CA LEU A 191 7.85 -22.84 5.70
C LEU A 191 7.23 -21.91 6.75
N THR A 192 6.78 -22.49 7.85
CA THR A 192 6.21 -21.79 8.99
C THR A 192 7.19 -20.73 9.50
N GLU A 193 8.46 -21.06 9.79
CA GLU A 193 9.45 -20.10 10.34
C GLU A 193 9.90 -19.10 9.28
N MET A 194 9.99 -19.50 8.02
CA MET A 194 10.23 -18.57 6.91
C MET A 194 9.12 -17.52 6.76
N PHE A 195 7.86 -17.89 7.00
CA PHE A 195 6.75 -16.94 7.04
C PHE A 195 6.83 -15.98 8.23
N LYS A 196 7.36 -16.40 9.38
CA LYS A 196 7.59 -15.49 10.52
C LYS A 196 8.54 -14.36 10.13
N ASP A 197 9.65 -14.70 9.47
CA ASP A 197 10.58 -13.70 8.96
C ASP A 197 9.94 -12.81 7.89
N SER A 198 9.04 -13.37 7.07
CA SER A 198 8.30 -12.61 6.04
C SER A 198 7.24 -11.67 6.62
N VAL A 199 6.53 -12.07 7.68
CA VAL A 199 5.52 -11.23 8.34
C VAL A 199 6.21 -10.05 9.06
N ALA A 200 7.34 -10.30 9.72
CA ALA A 200 8.13 -9.21 10.33
C ALA A 200 8.58 -8.18 9.28
N VAL A 201 8.94 -8.62 8.07
CA VAL A 201 9.25 -7.71 6.95
C VAL A 201 7.99 -6.97 6.46
N ALA A 202 6.83 -7.62 6.41
CA ALA A 202 5.57 -6.96 6.05
C ALA A 202 5.16 -5.90 7.08
N GLU A 203 5.32 -6.17 8.37
CA GLU A 203 5.12 -5.20 9.45
C GLU A 203 6.05 -3.99 9.29
N GLU A 204 7.35 -4.22 9.03
CA GLU A 204 8.33 -3.15 8.75
C GLU A 204 7.90 -2.30 7.53
N ILE A 205 7.37 -2.93 6.48
CA ILE A 205 6.84 -2.23 5.30
C ILE A 205 5.63 -1.37 5.66
N THR A 206 4.68 -1.90 6.44
CA THR A 206 3.48 -1.15 6.84
C THR A 206 3.80 0.01 7.78
N GLU A 207 4.77 -0.15 8.68
CA GLU A 207 5.24 0.93 9.55
C GLU A 207 5.93 2.04 8.74
N ALA A 208 6.83 1.66 7.82
CA ALA A 208 7.52 2.60 6.94
C ALA A 208 6.52 3.38 6.06
N LEU A 209 5.53 2.68 5.49
CA LEU A 209 4.44 3.28 4.75
C LEU A 209 3.65 4.27 5.60
N GLY A 210 3.32 3.94 6.84
CA GLY A 210 2.57 4.84 7.73
C GLY A 210 3.24 6.21 7.87
N VAL A 211 4.57 6.25 8.07
CA VAL A 211 5.34 7.50 8.14
C VAL A 211 5.36 8.22 6.79
N GLN A 212 5.56 7.51 5.67
CA GLN A 212 5.57 8.09 4.33
C GLN A 212 4.22 8.72 3.97
N VAL A 213 3.13 8.01 4.25
CA VAL A 213 1.75 8.47 4.03
C VAL A 213 1.44 9.67 4.90
N ARG A 214 1.89 9.71 6.16
CA ARG A 214 1.73 10.90 7.01
C ARG A 214 2.38 12.13 6.40
N ARG A 215 3.62 12.01 5.90
CA ARG A 215 4.33 13.12 5.22
C ARG A 215 3.64 13.53 3.91
N ALA A 216 3.00 12.59 3.21
CA ALA A 216 2.20 12.91 2.03
C ALA A 216 0.91 13.67 2.38
N VAL A 217 0.23 13.31 3.49
CA VAL A 217 -0.90 14.09 4.01
C VAL A 217 -0.48 15.50 4.37
N GLU A 218 0.64 15.64 5.10
CA GLU A 218 1.22 16.95 5.42
C GLU A 218 1.50 17.77 4.16
N LEU A 219 2.08 17.16 3.13
CA LEU A 219 2.33 17.81 1.86
C LEU A 219 1.04 18.24 1.15
N LEU A 220 -0.03 17.43 1.23
CA LEU A 220 -1.34 17.81 0.68
C LEU A 220 -1.94 19.00 1.43
N VAL A 221 -1.86 19.02 2.77
CA VAL A 221 -2.31 20.16 3.58
C VAL A 221 -1.50 21.41 3.23
N GLN A 222 -0.17 21.28 3.09
CA GLN A 222 0.70 22.37 2.67
C GLN A 222 0.33 22.88 1.28
N ALA A 223 0.10 22.01 0.30
CA ALA A 223 -0.28 22.40 -1.05
C ALA A 223 -1.64 23.13 -1.10
N LEU A 224 -2.61 22.70 -0.28
CA LEU A 224 -3.89 23.37 -0.13
C LEU A 224 -3.75 24.75 0.53
N SER A 225 -2.87 24.87 1.53
CA SER A 225 -2.53 26.15 2.16
C SER A 225 -1.85 27.10 1.18
N GLU A 226 -0.89 26.62 0.39
CA GLU A 226 -0.23 27.37 -0.69
C GLU A 226 -1.26 27.89 -1.70
N ALA A 227 -2.21 27.06 -2.13
CA ALA A 227 -3.28 27.48 -3.03
C ALA A 227 -4.18 28.59 -2.44
N ALA A 228 -4.43 28.56 -1.12
CA ALA A 228 -5.19 29.59 -0.42
C ALA A 228 -4.42 30.91 -0.29
N LEU A 229 -3.12 30.84 0.02
CA LEU A 229 -2.24 32.01 0.05
C LEU A 229 -2.13 32.65 -1.34
N ASP A 230 -1.97 31.84 -2.38
CA ASP A 230 -1.94 32.29 -3.77
C ASP A 230 -3.26 32.96 -4.18
N ALA A 231 -4.41 32.43 -3.76
CA ALA A 231 -5.72 33.05 -3.99
C ALA A 231 -5.81 34.42 -3.29
N ARG A 232 -5.36 34.50 -2.03
CA ARG A 232 -5.31 35.76 -1.26
C ARG A 232 -4.42 36.80 -1.93
N ASP A 233 -3.25 36.40 -2.43
CA ASP A 233 -2.32 37.30 -3.13
C ASP A 233 -2.90 37.82 -4.46
N ARG A 234 -3.80 37.06 -5.09
CA ARG A 234 -4.59 37.50 -6.26
C ARG A 234 -5.83 38.31 -5.88
N GLY A 235 -6.14 38.49 -4.60
CA GLY A 235 -7.35 39.14 -4.11
C GLY A 235 -8.62 38.31 -4.29
N GLU A 236 -8.49 36.99 -4.46
CA GLU A 236 -9.59 36.05 -4.56
C GLU A 236 -10.02 35.57 -3.16
N PRO A 237 -11.27 35.09 -2.98
CA PRO A 237 -11.71 34.52 -1.70
C PRO A 237 -10.86 33.32 -1.29
N ASP A 238 -10.65 33.15 0.01
CA ASP A 238 -10.02 31.94 0.56
C ASP A 238 -10.86 30.71 0.14
N PRO A 239 -10.28 29.77 -0.64
CA PRO A 239 -11.01 28.60 -1.12
C PRO A 239 -11.24 27.56 -0.02
N LEU A 240 -10.53 27.63 1.10
CA LEU A 240 -10.54 26.62 2.15
C LEU A 240 -11.69 26.87 3.17
N PRO A 241 -12.16 25.82 3.86
CA PRO A 241 -13.21 25.96 4.87
C PRO A 241 -12.72 26.74 6.09
N ALA A 242 -13.65 27.43 6.76
CA ALA A 242 -13.38 28.16 8.00
C ALA A 242 -12.89 27.24 9.14
N ALA A 243 -13.42 26.01 9.22
CA ALA A 243 -12.93 25.00 10.15
C ALA A 243 -11.73 24.28 9.55
N ARG A 244 -10.51 24.71 9.88
CA ARG A 244 -9.27 24.19 9.28
C ARG A 244 -9.03 22.71 9.51
N SER A 245 -9.58 22.12 10.57
CA SER A 245 -9.55 20.66 10.76
C SER A 245 -10.14 19.90 9.56
N GLN A 246 -11.11 20.49 8.85
CA GLN A 246 -11.67 19.90 7.63
C GLN A 246 -10.67 19.82 6.47
N VAL A 247 -9.63 20.66 6.45
CA VAL A 247 -8.54 20.58 5.47
C VAL A 247 -7.72 19.31 5.71
N TYR A 248 -7.39 19.01 6.97
CA TYR A 248 -6.71 17.77 7.33
C TYR A 248 -7.57 16.55 7.01
N GLU A 249 -8.85 16.55 7.42
CA GLU A 249 -9.80 15.47 7.12
C GLU A 249 -9.96 15.25 5.60
N ALA A 250 -9.98 16.32 4.81
CA ALA A 250 -10.03 16.26 3.36
C ALA A 250 -8.74 15.66 2.78
N ALA A 251 -7.57 16.07 3.26
CA ALA A 251 -6.28 15.53 2.83
C ALA A 251 -6.16 14.02 3.13
N VAL A 252 -6.56 13.58 4.32
CA VAL A 252 -6.64 12.15 4.67
C VAL A 252 -7.64 11.43 3.77
N THR A 253 -8.80 12.01 3.51
CA THR A 253 -9.82 11.44 2.61
C THR A 253 -9.29 11.31 1.18
N VAL A 254 -8.53 12.29 0.69
CA VAL A 254 -7.85 12.23 -0.62
C VAL A 254 -6.84 11.09 -0.66
N MET A 255 -6.02 10.91 0.38
CA MET A 255 -5.12 9.76 0.47
C MET A 255 -5.86 8.42 0.46
N MET A 256 -6.97 8.33 1.20
CA MET A 256 -7.82 7.14 1.20
C MET A 256 -8.40 6.85 -0.19
N ARG A 257 -8.81 7.88 -0.93
CA ARG A 257 -9.27 7.75 -2.32
C ARG A 257 -8.16 7.21 -3.23
N VAL A 258 -6.93 7.71 -3.11
CA VAL A 258 -5.78 7.24 -3.90
C VAL A 258 -5.53 5.75 -3.67
N VAL A 259 -5.39 5.32 -2.42
CA VAL A 259 -5.14 3.92 -2.08
C VAL A 259 -6.30 3.02 -2.51
N PHE A 260 -7.55 3.43 -2.28
CA PHE A 260 -8.71 2.66 -2.72
C PHE A 260 -8.73 2.50 -4.24
N LEU A 261 -8.44 3.57 -5.00
CA LEU A 261 -8.40 3.52 -6.46
C LEU A 261 -7.30 2.60 -6.97
N LEU A 262 -6.10 2.67 -6.39
CA LEU A 262 -5.00 1.76 -6.70
C LEU A 262 -5.39 0.30 -6.44
N PHE A 263 -5.99 0.02 -5.28
CA PHE A 263 -6.48 -1.29 -4.90
C PHE A 263 -7.55 -1.81 -5.87
N ALA A 264 -8.55 -0.99 -6.18
CA ALA A 264 -9.67 -1.38 -7.03
C ALA A 264 -9.23 -1.59 -8.48
N GLU A 265 -8.31 -0.77 -8.98
CA GLU A 265 -7.75 -0.91 -10.33
C GLU A 265 -6.88 -2.16 -10.46
N GLU A 266 -5.95 -2.42 -9.51
CA GLU A 266 -5.07 -3.60 -9.55
C GLU A 266 -5.81 -4.93 -9.36
N ARG A 267 -6.96 -4.94 -8.67
CA ARG A 267 -7.83 -6.12 -8.55
C ARG A 267 -8.84 -6.25 -9.69
N GLY A 268 -8.84 -5.34 -10.67
CA GLY A 268 -9.77 -5.38 -11.79
C GLY A 268 -11.23 -5.10 -11.40
N LEU A 269 -11.46 -4.43 -10.26
CA LEU A 269 -12.78 -3.99 -9.82
C LEU A 269 -13.26 -2.74 -10.59
N LEU A 270 -12.33 -2.05 -11.27
CA LEU A 270 -12.62 -0.91 -12.13
C LEU A 270 -12.55 -1.29 -13.62
N PRO A 271 -13.26 -0.58 -14.50
CA PRO A 271 -13.23 -0.87 -15.93
C PRO A 271 -11.83 -0.75 -16.53
N GLN A 272 -11.46 -1.70 -17.40
CA GLN A 272 -10.11 -1.76 -18.00
C GLN A 272 -10.03 -1.15 -19.41
N GLY A 273 -11.07 -0.45 -19.86
CA GLY A 273 -11.11 0.14 -21.19
C GLY A 273 -10.07 1.25 -21.39
N ARG A 274 -9.61 1.46 -22.64
CA ARG A 274 -8.60 2.47 -22.98
C ARG A 274 -8.99 3.89 -22.53
N LEU A 275 -10.28 4.23 -22.62
CA LEU A 275 -10.80 5.52 -22.15
C LEU A 275 -10.62 5.68 -20.63
N PHE A 276 -10.92 4.62 -19.86
CA PHE A 276 -10.74 4.64 -18.41
C PHE A 276 -9.26 4.80 -18.07
N ALA A 277 -8.40 3.95 -18.62
CA ALA A 277 -6.96 3.99 -18.35
C ALA A 277 -6.33 5.35 -18.70
N ALA A 278 -6.76 5.97 -19.81
CA ALA A 278 -6.21 7.26 -20.25
C ALA A 278 -6.74 8.47 -19.49
N GLY A 279 -7.98 8.42 -19.00
CA GLY A 279 -8.66 9.60 -18.44
C GLY A 279 -8.98 9.54 -16.94
N TYR A 280 -9.02 8.34 -16.36
CA TYR A 280 -9.54 8.08 -15.00
C TYR A 280 -8.64 7.14 -14.17
N GLY A 281 -7.87 6.24 -14.80
CA GLY A 281 -6.98 5.31 -14.11
C GLY A 281 -5.86 6.03 -13.34
N ILE A 282 -5.51 5.52 -12.16
CA ILE A 282 -4.48 6.08 -11.29
C ILE A 282 -3.24 5.17 -11.23
N SER A 283 -3.39 3.86 -11.48
CA SER A 283 -2.30 2.89 -11.37
C SER A 283 -1.04 3.24 -12.19
N ALA A 284 -1.22 3.77 -13.40
CA ALA A 284 -0.13 4.13 -14.31
C ALA A 284 0.42 5.55 -14.09
N GLU A 285 -0.22 6.38 -13.26
CA GLU A 285 0.13 7.80 -13.14
C GLU A 285 1.47 8.01 -12.45
N LEU A 286 1.89 7.11 -11.56
CA LEU A 286 3.22 7.18 -10.96
C LEU A 286 4.31 7.11 -12.05
N ASP A 287 4.25 6.10 -12.92
CA ASP A 287 5.22 5.92 -14.00
C ASP A 287 5.16 7.06 -15.03
N ALA A 288 3.95 7.58 -15.30
CA ALA A 288 3.76 8.70 -16.20
C ALA A 288 4.41 9.99 -15.65
N LEU A 289 4.20 10.29 -14.36
CA LEU A 289 4.76 11.45 -13.69
C LEU A 289 6.27 11.32 -13.50
N ASP A 290 6.78 10.14 -13.11
CA ASP A 290 8.21 9.86 -13.04
C ASP A 290 8.89 10.07 -14.39
N GLY A 291 8.29 9.54 -15.46
CA GLY A 291 8.77 9.72 -16.82
C GLY A 291 8.80 11.20 -17.24
N ARG A 292 7.79 12.00 -16.85
CA ARG A 292 7.77 13.45 -17.10
C ARG A 292 8.84 14.17 -16.28
N ALA A 293 8.96 13.89 -14.99
CA ALA A 293 9.98 14.49 -14.13
C ALA A 293 11.40 14.24 -14.67
N LEU A 294 11.66 13.06 -15.23
CA LEU A 294 12.96 12.74 -15.84
C LEU A 294 13.23 13.53 -17.14
N ARG A 295 12.22 13.78 -17.96
CA ARG A 295 12.36 14.48 -19.25
C ARG A 295 12.34 16.01 -19.13
N GLU A 296 11.47 16.52 -18.27
CA GLU A 296 11.14 17.95 -18.17
C GLU A 296 11.75 18.59 -16.90
N GLY A 297 12.23 17.78 -15.95
CA GLY A 297 12.62 18.21 -14.62
C GLY A 297 11.44 18.24 -13.65
N SER A 298 11.66 17.87 -12.38
CA SER A 298 10.59 17.80 -11.37
C SER A 298 9.89 19.14 -11.11
N GLU A 299 10.58 20.27 -11.29
CA GLU A 299 10.01 21.61 -11.15
C GLU A 299 8.94 21.93 -12.21
N ALA A 300 9.01 21.32 -13.41
CA ALA A 300 8.01 21.52 -14.44
C ALA A 300 6.62 21.01 -14.03
N LEU A 301 6.57 19.99 -13.15
CA LEU A 301 5.33 19.42 -12.62
C LEU A 301 4.60 20.35 -11.64
N ASP A 302 5.23 21.42 -11.17
CA ASP A 302 4.56 22.42 -10.33
C ASP A 302 3.52 23.24 -11.11
N ALA A 303 3.69 23.36 -12.43
CA ALA A 303 2.82 24.15 -13.30
C ALA A 303 1.60 23.36 -13.84
N THR A 304 1.51 22.06 -13.57
CA THR A 304 0.42 21.21 -14.08
C THR A 304 -0.35 20.53 -12.95
N HIS A 305 -1.65 20.33 -13.12
CA HIS A 305 -2.57 19.82 -12.09
C HIS A 305 -3.46 18.67 -12.63
N LEU A 306 -2.96 17.97 -13.66
CA LEU A 306 -3.73 17.00 -14.44
C LEU A 306 -4.15 15.80 -13.60
N THR A 307 -3.24 15.33 -12.75
CA THR A 307 -3.45 14.18 -11.86
C THR A 307 -4.46 14.51 -10.77
N TRP A 308 -4.43 15.74 -10.25
CA TRP A 308 -5.43 16.23 -9.30
C TRP A 308 -6.83 16.23 -9.91
N HIS A 309 -6.98 16.79 -11.11
CA HIS A 309 -8.25 16.77 -11.83
C HIS A 309 -8.72 15.35 -12.13
N ARG A 310 -7.81 14.46 -12.54
CA ARG A 310 -8.12 13.05 -12.76
C ARG A 310 -8.66 12.40 -11.49
N LEU A 311 -7.96 12.53 -10.36
CA LEU A 311 -8.36 11.95 -9.08
C LEU A 311 -9.76 12.38 -8.66
N LEU A 312 -10.07 13.67 -8.77
CA LEU A 312 -11.39 14.21 -8.44
C LEU A 312 -12.48 13.73 -9.42
N ALA A 313 -12.16 13.69 -10.73
CA ALA A 313 -13.09 13.20 -11.74
C ALA A 313 -13.42 11.71 -11.55
N THR A 314 -12.42 10.86 -11.28
CA THR A 314 -12.62 9.44 -10.99
C THR A 314 -13.41 9.24 -9.70
N SER A 315 -13.13 10.03 -8.66
CA SER A 315 -13.90 10.01 -7.40
C SER A 315 -15.38 10.32 -7.65
N LEU A 316 -15.67 11.37 -8.44
CA LEU A 316 -17.04 11.75 -8.77
C LEU A 316 -17.74 10.68 -9.61
N ALA A 317 -17.03 10.08 -10.56
CA ALA A 317 -17.56 9.00 -11.40
C ALA A 317 -17.92 7.77 -10.56
N LEU A 318 -17.10 7.39 -9.57
CA LEU A 318 -17.42 6.28 -8.66
C LEU A 318 -18.62 6.58 -7.76
N TYR A 319 -18.75 7.81 -7.28
CA TYR A 319 -19.87 8.20 -6.43
C TYR A 319 -21.19 8.22 -7.20
N ARG A 320 -21.24 8.95 -8.32
CA ARG A 320 -22.47 9.16 -9.10
C ARG A 320 -22.78 8.04 -10.10
N GLY A 321 -21.81 7.18 -10.39
CA GLY A 321 -21.84 6.30 -11.54
C GLY A 321 -21.54 7.04 -12.84
N ALA A 322 -21.11 6.29 -13.84
CA ALA A 322 -20.75 6.82 -15.14
C ALA A 322 -21.04 5.78 -16.24
N SER A 323 -21.68 6.23 -17.32
CA SER A 323 -21.99 5.37 -18.47
C SER A 323 -21.72 6.13 -19.77
N PHE A 324 -20.73 5.67 -20.52
CA PHE A 324 -20.38 6.20 -21.85
C PHE A 324 -19.81 5.05 -22.67
N GLU A 325 -20.13 4.95 -23.97
CA GLU A 325 -19.69 3.89 -24.91
C GLU A 325 -19.16 2.60 -24.25
N ASP A 326 -17.84 2.47 -24.08
CA ASP A 326 -17.13 1.29 -23.54
C ASP A 326 -16.84 1.33 -22.02
N LEU A 327 -17.41 2.30 -21.29
CA LEU A 327 -17.36 2.41 -19.84
C LEU A 327 -18.74 2.21 -19.22
N ARG A 328 -18.83 1.27 -18.28
CA ARG A 328 -19.94 1.17 -17.34
C ARG A 328 -19.38 1.14 -15.93
N LEU A 329 -19.65 2.18 -15.16
CA LEU A 329 -19.27 2.31 -13.77
C LEU A 329 -20.54 2.49 -12.94
N PRO A 330 -20.89 1.52 -12.07
CA PRO A 330 -22.01 1.67 -11.14
C PRO A 330 -21.81 2.85 -10.18
N SER A 331 -22.90 3.37 -9.63
CA SER A 331 -22.84 4.31 -8.51
C SER A 331 -22.56 3.54 -7.22
N TYR A 332 -21.30 3.55 -6.76
CA TYR A 332 -20.91 2.90 -5.51
C TYR A 332 -21.30 3.74 -4.27
N GLY A 333 -21.44 5.06 -4.43
CA GLY A 333 -21.78 5.97 -3.33
C GLY A 333 -20.70 6.04 -2.25
N GLY A 334 -21.13 6.11 -0.98
CA GLY A 334 -20.25 6.10 0.19
C GLY A 334 -19.62 7.45 0.55
N SER A 335 -19.42 7.68 1.84
CA SER A 335 -18.87 8.94 2.38
C SER A 335 -17.41 9.21 2.00
N LEU A 336 -16.70 8.19 1.49
CA LEU A 336 -15.33 8.33 0.99
C LEU A 336 -15.30 9.14 -0.31
N PHE A 337 -16.22 8.87 -1.24
CA PHE A 337 -16.26 9.52 -2.57
C PHE A 337 -17.30 10.63 -2.68
N ASP A 338 -18.10 10.86 -1.63
CA ASP A 338 -19.09 11.93 -1.58
C ASP A 338 -18.44 13.31 -1.90
N PRO A 339 -18.83 13.97 -3.01
CA PRO A 339 -18.30 15.27 -3.38
C PRO A 339 -18.78 16.40 -2.44
N ASP A 340 -19.91 16.23 -1.77
CA ASP A 340 -20.51 17.27 -0.94
C ASP A 340 -19.86 17.34 0.45
N ARG A 341 -19.22 16.25 0.89
CA ARG A 341 -18.50 16.18 2.17
C ARG A 341 -17.39 17.22 2.30
N PHE A 342 -16.64 17.46 1.23
CA PHE A 342 -15.56 18.45 1.16
C PHE A 342 -15.69 19.29 -0.11
N GLY A 343 -16.80 20.04 -0.21
CA GLY A 343 -17.15 20.80 -1.43
C GLY A 343 -16.05 21.74 -1.94
N PHE A 344 -15.19 22.25 -1.04
CA PHE A 344 -14.08 23.13 -1.39
C PHE A 344 -13.08 22.51 -2.38
N LEU A 345 -12.91 21.17 -2.38
CA LEU A 345 -12.02 20.47 -3.30
C LEU A 345 -12.46 20.59 -4.77
N THR A 346 -13.76 20.82 -4.99
CA THR A 346 -14.36 20.93 -6.34
C THR A 346 -14.94 22.30 -6.62
N ALA A 347 -14.83 23.23 -5.66
CA ALA A 347 -15.26 24.60 -5.82
C ALA A 347 -14.47 25.26 -6.96
N ARG A 348 -15.19 26.03 -7.78
CA ARG A 348 -14.59 26.77 -8.90
C ARG A 348 -14.40 28.22 -8.49
N GLY A 349 -13.26 28.78 -8.83
CA GLY A 349 -13.03 30.22 -8.73
C GLY A 349 -13.87 30.98 -9.77
N GLU A 350 -13.93 32.31 -9.64
CA GLU A 350 -14.73 33.18 -10.52
C GLU A 350 -14.38 33.02 -12.00
N ARG A 351 -13.15 32.62 -12.32
CA ARG A 351 -12.65 32.43 -13.68
C ARG A 351 -12.95 31.05 -14.27
N GLY A 352 -13.53 30.12 -13.51
CA GLY A 352 -13.93 28.78 -13.97
C GLY A 352 -13.05 27.58 -13.56
N PRO A 353 -11.72 27.69 -13.37
CA PRO A 353 -10.87 26.63 -12.80
C PRO A 353 -11.24 26.29 -11.35
N LEU A 354 -10.73 25.16 -10.85
CA LEU A 354 -10.84 24.82 -9.43
C LEU A 354 -10.12 25.88 -8.57
N ALA A 355 -10.73 26.25 -7.45
CA ALA A 355 -10.20 27.25 -6.54
C ALA A 355 -9.06 26.70 -5.66
N ALA A 356 -9.12 25.41 -5.31
CA ALA A 356 -8.05 24.68 -4.64
C ALA A 356 -7.48 23.60 -5.58
N THR A 357 -6.22 23.75 -5.96
CA THR A 357 -5.53 22.82 -6.86
C THR A 357 -4.24 22.32 -6.25
N VAL A 358 -3.95 21.05 -6.48
CA VAL A 358 -2.72 20.40 -6.05
C VAL A 358 -1.89 20.09 -7.30
N SER A 359 -0.59 20.41 -7.28
CA SER A 359 0.28 20.22 -8.44
C SER A 359 0.62 18.75 -8.69
N ASP A 360 0.93 18.43 -9.95
CA ASP A 360 1.39 17.09 -10.35
C ASP A 360 2.67 16.69 -9.61
N ARG A 361 3.51 17.65 -9.17
CA ARG A 361 4.67 17.37 -8.32
C ARG A 361 4.26 16.84 -6.95
N VAL A 362 3.22 17.42 -6.35
CA VAL A 362 2.68 16.91 -5.08
C VAL A 362 2.03 15.55 -5.29
N LEU A 363 1.26 15.36 -6.36
CA LEU A 363 0.64 14.07 -6.66
C LEU A 363 1.67 12.97 -6.94
N LEU A 364 2.81 13.31 -7.55
CA LEU A 364 3.92 12.39 -7.72
C LEU A 364 4.42 11.88 -6.36
N GLU A 365 4.66 12.78 -5.40
CA GLU A 365 5.14 12.39 -4.06
C GLU A 365 4.06 11.64 -3.26
N VAL A 366 2.79 12.00 -3.42
CA VAL A 366 1.65 11.24 -2.88
C VAL A 366 1.64 9.81 -3.40
N LEU A 367 1.77 9.62 -4.72
CA LEU A 367 1.77 8.30 -5.35
C LEU A 367 3.01 7.49 -4.96
N ARG A 368 4.20 8.12 -4.87
CA ARG A 368 5.42 7.48 -4.37
C ARG A 368 5.28 7.03 -2.92
N ALA A 369 4.68 7.86 -2.07
CA ALA A 369 4.51 7.55 -0.65
C ALA A 369 3.66 6.30 -0.39
N VAL A 370 2.72 5.98 -1.29
CA VAL A 370 1.85 4.79 -1.16
C VAL A 370 2.34 3.58 -1.96
N GLN A 371 3.01 3.79 -3.10
CA GLN A 371 3.45 2.70 -3.98
C GLN A 371 4.91 2.29 -3.79
N VAL A 372 5.72 3.07 -3.07
CA VAL A 372 7.16 2.82 -2.92
C VAL A 372 7.57 2.84 -1.45
N ALA A 373 7.79 1.64 -0.90
CA ALA A 373 8.32 1.48 0.45
C ALA A 373 9.84 1.75 0.48
N GLN A 374 10.27 2.66 1.35
CA GLN A 374 11.68 2.87 1.68
C GLN A 374 12.02 2.17 2.99
N LEU A 375 12.70 1.03 2.90
CA LEU A 375 13.16 0.25 4.05
C LEU A 375 14.61 0.62 4.42
N LYS A 376 14.92 0.63 5.71
CA LYS A 376 16.22 1.10 6.19
C LYS A 376 17.34 0.16 5.73
N GLY A 377 18.29 0.69 4.95
CA GLY A 377 19.44 -0.08 4.45
C GLY A 377 19.10 -1.05 3.31
N GLN A 378 17.89 -0.96 2.73
CA GLN A 378 17.46 -1.74 1.57
C GLN A 378 17.10 -0.81 0.40
N PRO A 379 17.17 -1.29 -0.85
CA PRO A 379 16.66 -0.51 -1.99
C PRO A 379 15.15 -0.28 -1.84
N ALA A 380 14.67 0.84 -2.37
CA ALA A 380 13.25 1.14 -2.45
C ALA A 380 12.51 0.00 -3.18
N ARG A 381 11.35 -0.40 -2.65
CA ARG A 381 10.54 -1.50 -3.19
C ARG A 381 9.19 -0.97 -3.64
N ARG A 382 8.79 -1.34 -4.86
CA ARG A 382 7.43 -1.09 -5.33
C ARG A 382 6.48 -2.09 -4.66
N ILE A 383 5.33 -1.59 -4.27
CA ILE A 383 4.28 -2.34 -3.59
C ILE A 383 3.18 -2.62 -4.60
N SER A 384 2.71 -3.87 -4.68
CA SER A 384 1.50 -4.19 -5.43
C SER A 384 0.31 -4.18 -4.49
N PHE A 385 -0.66 -3.31 -4.78
CA PHE A 385 -1.92 -3.26 -4.05
C PHE A 385 -2.80 -4.48 -4.28
N ARG A 386 -2.51 -5.32 -5.28
CA ARG A 386 -3.13 -6.65 -5.44
C ARG A 386 -2.87 -7.59 -4.25
N ASP A 387 -1.69 -7.47 -3.64
CA ASP A 387 -1.24 -8.40 -2.61
C ASP A 387 -1.47 -7.89 -1.18
N ILE A 388 -1.80 -6.61 -1.01
CA ILE A 388 -2.12 -6.00 0.28
C ILE A 388 -3.54 -6.41 0.72
N ASP A 389 -3.66 -6.76 2.02
CA ASP A 389 -4.94 -7.08 2.68
C ASP A 389 -5.60 -5.83 3.30
N VAL A 390 -6.91 -5.90 3.55
CA VAL A 390 -7.71 -4.74 4.01
C VAL A 390 -7.24 -4.25 5.38
N GLU A 391 -6.80 -5.15 6.24
CA GLU A 391 -6.25 -4.88 7.57
C GLU A 391 -4.96 -4.06 7.48
N GLN A 392 -4.10 -4.38 6.49
CA GLN A 392 -2.84 -3.67 6.25
C GLN A 392 -3.08 -2.24 5.76
N ILE A 393 -4.10 -2.06 4.93
CA ILE A 393 -4.60 -0.72 4.55
C ILE A 393 -5.13 0.02 5.80
N GLY A 394 -5.81 -0.69 6.71
CA GLY A 394 -6.28 -0.14 7.99
C GLY A 394 -5.16 0.46 8.85
N TYR A 395 -4.04 -0.26 9.00
CA TYR A 395 -2.89 0.21 9.78
C TYR A 395 -2.26 1.49 9.23
N ILE A 396 -2.24 1.66 7.89
CA ILE A 396 -1.76 2.88 7.26
C ILE A 396 -2.60 4.09 7.71
N TYR A 397 -3.91 3.90 7.92
CA TYR A 397 -4.82 5.00 8.28
C TYR A 397 -4.97 5.22 9.77
N GLU A 398 -4.87 4.18 10.61
CA GLU A 398 -4.98 4.33 12.07
C GLU A 398 -3.97 5.36 12.57
N GLY A 399 -2.74 5.33 12.05
CA GLY A 399 -1.70 6.30 12.35
C GLY A 399 -2.02 7.74 11.93
N LEU A 400 -2.96 7.98 11.02
CA LEU A 400 -3.33 9.32 10.55
C LEU A 400 -4.42 9.97 11.42
N LEU A 401 -5.29 9.16 12.03
CA LEU A 401 -6.45 9.66 12.78
C LEU A 401 -6.08 10.38 14.09
N GLY A 402 -4.84 10.22 14.56
CA GLY A 402 -4.33 10.89 15.76
C GLY A 402 -3.90 12.35 15.58
N TYR A 403 -3.98 12.90 14.35
CA TYR A 403 -3.46 14.23 14.01
C TYR A 403 -4.54 15.17 13.48
N SER A 404 -4.23 16.47 13.50
CA SER A 404 -5.03 17.54 12.89
C SER A 404 -4.08 18.64 12.42
N CYS A 405 -4.60 19.60 11.66
CA CYS A 405 -3.93 20.88 11.40
C CYS A 405 -4.64 22.04 12.11
N ALA A 406 -3.92 23.15 12.24
CA ALA A 406 -4.43 24.43 12.73
C ALA A 406 -3.81 25.56 11.91
N ASP A 407 -4.47 26.72 11.87
CA ASP A 407 -3.87 27.93 11.32
C ASP A 407 -2.73 28.42 12.23
N VAL A 408 -1.73 29.04 11.60
CA VAL A 408 -0.64 29.74 12.27
C VAL A 408 -0.73 31.23 11.96
N ASP A 409 -0.60 32.07 12.97
CA ASP A 409 -0.65 33.53 12.84
C ASP A 409 0.70 34.14 12.43
N GLU A 410 1.79 33.37 12.60
CA GLU A 410 3.16 33.76 12.31
C GLU A 410 3.84 32.75 11.40
N VAL A 411 4.85 33.21 10.65
CA VAL A 411 5.68 32.33 9.81
C VAL A 411 6.30 31.25 10.69
N THR A 412 6.00 29.99 10.40
CA THR A 412 6.37 28.84 11.23
C THR A 412 7.17 27.85 10.40
N VAL A 413 8.36 27.48 10.86
CA VAL A 413 9.24 26.58 10.10
C VAL A 413 9.32 25.21 10.74
N GLY A 414 9.33 24.18 9.90
CA GLY A 414 9.62 22.82 10.33
C GLY A 414 11.12 22.61 10.52
N LEU A 415 11.53 22.11 11.68
CA LEU A 415 12.93 21.84 12.00
C LEU A 415 13.32 20.40 11.68
N ILE A 416 14.63 20.16 11.50
CA ILE A 416 15.16 18.80 11.35
C ILE A 416 14.87 17.93 12.59
N GLY A 417 14.34 16.72 12.36
CA GLY A 417 13.95 15.78 13.41
C GLY A 417 13.78 14.36 12.89
N LYS A 418 13.28 13.47 13.75
CA LYS A 418 12.85 12.13 13.34
C LYS A 418 11.66 12.27 12.38
N PRO A 419 11.66 11.59 11.21
CA PRO A 419 10.53 11.63 10.29
C PRO A 419 9.22 11.23 10.97
N GLY A 420 8.21 12.07 10.87
CA GLY A 420 6.93 11.86 11.55
C GLY A 420 6.83 12.50 12.95
N GLU A 421 7.91 13.07 13.47
CA GLU A 421 7.98 13.67 14.81
C GLU A 421 8.84 14.94 14.78
N GLU A 422 8.91 15.61 13.63
CA GLU A 422 9.69 16.83 13.46
C GLU A 422 9.08 18.01 14.23
N PRO A 423 9.88 18.82 14.95
CA PRO A 423 9.37 19.97 15.66
C PRO A 423 9.15 21.18 14.75
N GLU A 424 8.27 22.08 15.16
CA GLU A 424 7.97 23.33 14.47
C GLU A 424 8.25 24.52 15.40
N LEU A 425 8.82 25.62 14.90
CA LEU A 425 8.98 26.86 15.68
C LEU A 425 8.65 28.06 14.81
N THR A 426 8.18 29.13 15.44
CA THR A 426 8.01 30.39 14.70
C THR A 426 9.37 30.94 14.29
N LEU A 427 9.41 31.62 13.13
CA LEU A 427 10.62 32.30 12.67
C LEU A 427 11.06 33.38 13.66
N ALA A 428 10.10 34.07 14.29
CA ALA A 428 10.37 35.09 15.31
C ALA A 428 11.07 34.51 16.55
N GLU A 429 10.65 33.34 17.03
CA GLU A 429 11.33 32.64 18.13
C GLU A 429 12.76 32.25 17.74
N LEU A 430 12.96 31.74 16.52
CA LEU A 430 14.29 31.39 16.03
C LEU A 430 15.22 32.61 15.93
N GLU A 431 14.71 33.74 15.43
CA GLU A 431 15.42 35.02 15.37
C GLU A 431 15.83 35.48 16.78
N ALA A 432 14.90 35.48 17.74
CA ALA A 432 15.17 35.87 19.13
C ALA A 432 16.20 34.94 19.81
N LEU A 433 16.12 33.63 19.57
CA LEU A 433 17.10 32.67 20.07
C LEU A 433 18.47 32.87 19.42
N ALA A 434 18.52 33.22 18.14
CA ALA A 434 19.76 33.47 17.43
C ALA A 434 20.47 34.75 17.90
N GLU A 435 19.71 35.80 18.20
CA GLU A 435 20.21 37.05 18.78
C GLU A 435 20.73 36.84 20.21
N ARG A 436 19.95 36.14 21.05
CA ARG A 436 20.32 35.86 22.45
C ARG A 436 21.49 34.89 22.58
N TYR A 437 21.62 33.94 21.67
CA TYR A 437 22.66 32.92 21.67
C TYR A 437 23.44 32.93 20.33
N PRO A 438 24.47 33.79 20.19
CA PRO A 438 25.30 33.84 18.98
C PRO A 438 26.15 32.58 18.78
N ASP A 439 26.53 31.90 19.86
CA ASP A 439 27.28 30.64 19.79
C ASP A 439 26.39 29.49 19.28
N PRO A 440 26.76 28.78 18.19
CA PRO A 440 25.93 27.72 17.61
C PRO A 440 25.55 26.59 18.56
N ALA A 441 26.44 26.22 19.50
CA ALA A 441 26.16 25.12 20.42
C ALA A 441 25.17 25.54 21.52
N LYS A 442 25.31 26.76 22.04
CA LYS A 442 24.33 27.36 22.97
C LYS A 442 23.00 27.63 22.30
N ARG A 443 22.99 28.04 21.02
CA ARG A 443 21.77 28.20 20.23
C ARG A 443 21.05 26.88 20.04
N ALA A 444 21.78 25.81 19.67
CA ALA A 444 21.21 24.47 19.57
C ALA A 444 20.60 24.00 20.90
N ASP A 445 21.27 24.23 22.04
CA ASP A 445 20.70 23.92 23.36
C ASP A 445 19.39 24.67 23.61
N ALA A 446 19.35 25.96 23.29
CA ALA A 446 18.18 26.80 23.53
C ALA A 446 17.00 26.41 22.63
N ILE A 447 17.25 26.08 21.36
CA ILE A 447 16.22 25.55 20.44
C ILE A 447 15.66 24.24 20.98
N LEU A 448 16.52 23.28 21.37
CA LEU A 448 16.08 22.00 21.93
C LEU A 448 15.28 22.16 23.23
N ALA A 449 15.65 23.13 24.08
CA ALA A 449 14.91 23.46 25.29
C ALA A 449 13.53 24.04 24.97
N ALA A 450 13.43 24.93 23.98
CA ALA A 450 12.17 25.50 23.53
C ALA A 450 11.23 24.40 22.99
N VAL A 451 11.73 23.55 22.09
CA VAL A 451 10.99 22.40 21.54
C VAL A 451 10.49 21.49 22.66
N LYS A 452 11.33 21.12 23.62
CA LYS A 452 10.93 20.26 24.73
C LYS A 452 9.83 20.88 25.62
N ALA A 453 9.80 22.20 25.72
CA ALA A 453 8.80 22.90 26.52
C ALA A 453 7.44 23.01 25.82
N SER A 454 7.43 23.23 24.50
CA SER A 454 6.20 23.44 23.72
C SER A 454 5.66 22.17 23.07
N GLN A 455 6.52 21.22 22.71
CA GLN A 455 6.20 20.04 21.90
C GLN A 455 6.84 18.77 22.50
N PRO A 456 6.29 18.22 23.59
CA PRO A 456 6.88 17.06 24.27
C PRO A 456 6.87 15.77 23.44
N ALA A 457 6.02 15.69 22.41
CA ALA A 457 5.93 14.56 21.49
C ALA A 457 6.90 14.66 20.29
N ALA A 458 7.58 15.79 20.12
CA ALA A 458 8.53 15.97 19.02
C ALA A 458 9.89 15.35 19.34
N SER A 459 10.53 14.80 18.31
CA SER A 459 11.84 14.14 18.37
C SER A 459 12.85 14.92 17.50
N PRO A 460 13.44 16.03 18.01
CA PRO A 460 14.48 16.76 17.29
C PRO A 460 15.76 15.92 17.11
N VAL A 461 16.61 16.33 16.18
CA VAL A 461 17.96 15.76 16.06
C VAL A 461 18.81 16.03 17.32
N SER A 462 19.91 15.29 17.48
CA SER A 462 20.83 15.51 18.60
C SER A 462 21.45 16.91 18.58
N LYS A 463 21.81 17.44 19.76
CA LYS A 463 22.51 18.72 19.90
C LYS A 463 23.71 18.85 18.96
N SER A 464 24.51 17.79 18.83
CA SER A 464 25.69 17.81 17.96
C SER A 464 25.31 17.93 16.48
N ALA A 465 24.26 17.25 16.06
CA ALA A 465 23.74 17.33 14.69
C ALA A 465 23.17 18.74 14.41
N LEU A 466 22.36 19.28 15.32
CA LEU A 466 21.79 20.62 15.19
C LEU A 466 22.88 21.71 15.19
N THR A 467 23.86 21.61 16.08
CA THR A 467 25.02 22.52 16.12
C THR A 467 25.79 22.49 14.80
N LYS A 468 25.99 21.30 14.22
CA LYS A 468 26.65 21.15 12.92
C LYS A 468 25.82 21.82 11.83
N ALA A 469 24.52 21.56 11.78
CA ALA A 469 23.60 22.15 10.81
C ALA A 469 23.59 23.69 10.84
N ILE A 470 23.61 24.29 12.04
CA ILE A 470 23.74 25.75 12.21
C ILE A 470 25.09 26.25 11.66
N ARG A 471 26.19 25.55 11.96
CA ARG A 471 27.54 25.96 11.52
C ARG A 471 27.74 25.87 10.01
N THR A 472 27.13 24.89 9.36
CA THR A 472 27.28 24.64 7.93
C THR A 472 26.13 25.25 7.11
N ASN A 473 25.37 26.19 7.68
CA ASN A 473 24.25 26.83 7.00
C ASN A 473 24.69 27.50 5.68
N ASP A 474 25.81 28.21 5.71
CA ASP A 474 26.32 28.96 4.55
C ASP A 474 26.92 28.06 3.47
N ASP A 475 27.15 26.78 3.76
CA ASP A 475 27.66 25.78 2.81
C ASP A 475 26.56 25.20 1.90
N ILE A 476 25.29 25.54 2.15
CA ILE A 476 24.13 25.00 1.43
C ILE A 476 24.01 25.66 0.07
N LYS A 477 24.58 24.98 -0.94
CA LYS A 477 24.70 25.50 -2.32
C LYS A 477 23.38 25.87 -2.98
N ASP A 478 22.29 25.19 -2.63
CA ASP A 478 20.98 25.41 -3.25
C ASP A 478 20.05 26.32 -2.42
N ALA A 479 20.54 26.95 -1.34
CA ALA A 479 19.71 27.71 -0.39
C ALA A 479 18.87 28.81 -1.06
N ASP A 480 19.45 29.64 -1.93
CA ASP A 480 18.70 30.71 -2.62
C ASP A 480 17.60 30.14 -3.53
N ARG A 481 17.92 29.09 -4.30
CA ARG A 481 16.94 28.40 -5.16
C ARG A 481 15.80 27.81 -4.31
N ALA A 482 16.15 27.14 -3.22
CA ALA A 482 15.21 26.50 -2.30
C ALA A 482 14.26 27.52 -1.65
N LEU A 483 14.77 28.66 -1.17
CA LEU A 483 13.97 29.71 -0.55
C LEU A 483 13.06 30.44 -1.55
N ARG A 484 13.48 30.59 -2.81
CA ARG A 484 12.62 31.13 -3.87
C ARG A 484 11.42 30.24 -4.19
N ALA A 485 11.55 28.93 -3.97
CA ALA A 485 10.45 27.99 -4.15
C ALA A 485 9.42 28.02 -3.01
N VAL A 486 9.73 28.70 -1.90
CA VAL A 486 8.88 28.79 -0.70
C VAL A 486 8.13 30.12 -0.66
N THR A 487 8.78 31.23 -0.99
CA THR A 487 8.15 32.54 -0.85
C THR A 487 8.65 33.56 -1.87
N THR A 488 7.72 34.38 -2.36
CA THR A 488 7.97 35.58 -3.17
C THR A 488 7.92 36.86 -2.33
N ALA A 489 7.58 36.77 -1.04
CA ALA A 489 7.39 37.92 -0.17
C ALA A 489 8.71 38.70 0.02
N PRO A 490 8.69 40.05 -0.12
CA PRO A 490 9.88 40.86 0.12
C PRO A 490 10.41 40.71 1.55
N GLY A 491 11.71 40.45 1.72
CA GLY A 491 12.36 40.39 3.03
C GLY A 491 12.25 39.06 3.76
N LEU A 492 11.30 38.18 3.41
CA LEU A 492 11.12 36.90 4.11
C LEU A 492 12.25 35.92 3.79
N ARG A 493 12.75 35.92 2.55
CA ARG A 493 13.88 35.06 2.15
C ARG A 493 15.15 35.40 2.93
N GLU A 494 15.44 36.69 3.10
CA GLU A 494 16.59 37.17 3.86
C GLU A 494 16.49 36.78 5.34
N ARG A 495 15.27 36.76 5.91
CA ARG A 495 15.02 36.29 7.29
C ARG A 495 15.17 34.78 7.47
N LEU A 496 14.79 33.99 6.46
CA LEU A 496 14.92 32.53 6.48
C LEU A 496 16.36 32.05 6.22
N GLN A 497 17.15 32.81 5.47
CA GLN A 497 18.50 32.46 5.04
C GLN A 497 19.43 31.96 6.16
N PRO A 498 19.47 32.56 7.37
CA PRO A 498 20.33 32.11 8.47
C PRO A 498 19.93 30.75 9.08
N PHE A 499 18.75 30.23 8.72
CA PHE A 499 18.15 29.04 9.33
C PHE A 499 17.95 27.88 8.35
N VAL A 500 18.24 28.05 7.06
CA VAL A 500 18.04 27.03 6.01
C VAL A 500 18.62 25.67 6.39
N GLY A 501 19.78 25.64 7.06
CA GLY A 501 20.43 24.41 7.48
C GLY A 501 19.71 23.62 8.56
N ILE A 502 18.85 24.27 9.36
CA ILE A 502 18.07 23.63 10.41
C ILE A 502 16.60 23.41 10.02
N ILE A 503 16.14 24.02 8.93
CA ILE A 503 14.80 23.82 8.39
C ILE A 503 14.77 22.49 7.62
N ARG A 504 13.79 21.63 7.94
CA ARG A 504 13.61 20.36 7.23
C ARG A 504 13.10 20.58 5.81
N ARG A 505 13.39 19.61 4.95
CA ARG A 505 12.87 19.56 3.58
C ARG A 505 11.58 18.73 3.53
N ASP A 506 10.57 19.23 2.83
CA ASP A 506 9.36 18.49 2.47
C ASP A 506 9.68 17.40 1.43
N LEU A 507 8.67 16.63 0.97
CA LEU A 507 8.89 15.58 -0.03
C LEU A 507 9.26 16.15 -1.42
N ARG A 508 9.01 17.44 -1.68
CA ARG A 508 9.42 18.12 -2.91
C ARG A 508 10.86 18.63 -2.84
N ASP A 509 11.58 18.38 -1.74
CA ASP A 509 12.90 18.93 -1.42
C ASP A 509 12.90 20.47 -1.23
N ARG A 510 11.78 21.03 -0.78
CA ARG A 510 11.64 22.46 -0.42
C ARG A 510 11.71 22.65 1.10
N PRO A 511 12.28 23.74 1.61
CA PRO A 511 12.19 24.06 3.04
C PRO A 511 10.73 24.16 3.49
N LEU A 512 10.38 23.54 4.62
CA LEU A 512 9.03 23.64 5.17
C LEU A 512 8.88 24.92 6.00
N VAL A 513 7.99 25.81 5.57
CA VAL A 513 7.75 27.17 6.08
C VAL A 513 6.28 27.53 6.01
#